data_AF-A0A482VTL4-F1
#
_entry.id   AF-A0A482VTL4-F1
#
_cell.length_a   1.000
_cell.length_b   1.000
_cell.length_c   1.000
_cell.angle_alpha   90.00
_cell.angle_beta   90.00
_cell.angle_gamma   90.00
#
_symmetry.space_group_name_H-M   'P 1'
#
loop_
_entity.id
_entity.type
_entity.pdbx_description
1 polymer ?
#
loop_
_entity_poly.entity_id
_entity_poly.type
_entity_poly.pdbx_seq_one_letter_code
_entity_poly.pdbx_strand_id
1 'polypeptide(L)'
;MSAASEEVQKDLDAEFRQILYIIKPYIAHINDHFHLEKYRVWLERLSESSTAEKFERNKYLVELANQIHDNALKPPFTFGPPRGPLPKLRTFQKEELEEWPYISPRRPQHADPSKRQEAKDASPQKKKHSKTKTISRPFQKLGKVDDSRINSDTSSWCDLTESGTSVNLGCGDTDLDEDGKKLSSQHKKEGLKLQEHFMKKYEEESNANSKDSESCSIDSRQFMDTTEEINSSRKPTEEEVEALKLRMKDLLEVKNALRDTHCLTEDRKKTIDNLQIKLKNAEKQNAELKSQLDAQKKKITEMEKLKNKEIYEFKEKFTHLRQKEIEFLKQYHKDEIQEVEKSHSSRISVIQSEIKEKIEAVKKEYEEKIKKLDESSAELLKEKDEEICRQVPLQLHLQNKNNPVVRLRSEIKAKEGEPPDEQNSEQIISLKKCISKLDRVLHKNEKDYVKKIEKLKQELEVRDMTTQVQLRTQRADLIVRNTAAKQEELKNALNSLEGKYKKMMETLQLHALEAKKHDEKLIHELRALLDKHNIVH
;
A
#
# COMPACT_ATOMS: atom_id res chain seq x y z
N MET A 1 35.68 -4.70 -6.71
CA MET A 1 34.47 -5.26 -6.10
C MET A 1 34.24 -6.62 -6.74
N SER A 2 33.95 -7.66 -5.96
CA SER A 2 33.62 -8.99 -6.51
C SER A 2 32.28 -8.91 -7.24
N ALA A 3 32.08 -9.70 -8.31
CA ALA A 3 30.79 -9.78 -9.01
C ALA A 3 29.63 -10.08 -8.05
N ALA A 4 29.89 -10.87 -7.00
CA ALA A 4 28.93 -11.14 -5.93
C ALA A 4 28.49 -9.88 -5.16
N SER A 5 29.37 -8.88 -5.02
CA SER A 5 29.03 -7.61 -4.38
C SER A 5 28.17 -6.71 -5.25
N GLU A 6 28.23 -6.85 -6.58
CA GLU A 6 27.38 -6.07 -7.49
C GLU A 6 25.96 -6.64 -7.55
N GLU A 7 25.81 -7.95 -7.45
CA GLU A 7 24.49 -8.62 -7.43
C GLU A 7 23.70 -8.23 -6.18
N VAL A 8 24.30 -8.31 -5.00
CA VAL A 8 23.69 -7.85 -3.73
C VAL A 8 23.27 -6.38 -3.80
N GLN A 9 24.04 -5.53 -4.49
CA GLN A 9 23.72 -4.12 -4.64
C GLN A 9 22.52 -3.86 -5.55
N LYS A 10 22.28 -4.73 -6.56
CA LYS A 10 21.09 -4.68 -7.42
C LYS A 10 19.85 -5.13 -6.66
N ASP A 11 19.97 -6.19 -5.86
CA ASP A 11 18.86 -6.69 -5.04
C ASP A 11 18.37 -5.62 -4.05
N LEU A 12 19.30 -4.93 -3.38
CA LEU A 12 18.95 -3.83 -2.48
C LEU A 12 18.27 -2.65 -3.20
N ASP A 13 18.60 -2.37 -4.47
CA ASP A 13 17.90 -1.35 -5.24
C ASP A 13 16.52 -1.81 -5.74
N ALA A 14 16.35 -3.10 -6.03
CA ALA A 14 15.06 -3.68 -6.35
C ALA A 14 14.12 -3.60 -5.14
N GLU A 15 14.60 -3.97 -3.95
CA GLU A 15 13.87 -3.81 -2.68
C GLU A 15 13.46 -2.36 -2.43
N PHE A 16 14.38 -1.41 -2.63
CA PHE A 16 14.08 0.03 -2.48
C PHE A 16 12.91 0.47 -3.37
N ARG A 17 12.92 0.07 -4.65
CA ARG A 17 11.82 0.39 -5.58
C ARG A 17 10.52 -0.28 -5.18
N GLN A 18 10.57 -1.51 -4.70
CA GLN A 18 9.40 -2.25 -4.23
C GLN A 18 8.75 -1.55 -3.04
N ILE A 19 9.54 -1.12 -2.06
CA ILE A 19 9.03 -0.40 -0.88
C ILE A 19 8.44 0.95 -1.30
N LEU A 20 9.09 1.71 -2.20
CA LEU A 20 8.52 2.96 -2.72
C LEU A 20 7.17 2.75 -3.41
N TYR A 21 7.01 1.65 -4.16
CA TYR A 21 5.74 1.30 -4.78
C TYR A 21 4.64 1.04 -3.74
N ILE A 22 4.98 0.40 -2.63
CA ILE A 22 4.08 0.16 -1.50
C ILE A 22 3.68 1.47 -0.80
N ILE A 23 4.63 2.39 -0.59
CA ILE A 23 4.36 3.66 0.12
C ILE A 23 3.48 4.62 -0.70
N LYS A 24 3.65 4.64 -2.03
CA LYS A 24 3.01 5.61 -2.95
C LYS A 24 1.50 5.82 -2.71
N PRO A 25 0.63 4.79 -2.61
CA PRO A 25 -0.80 5.00 -2.37
C PRO A 25 -1.10 5.65 -1.01
N TYR A 26 -0.30 5.38 0.02
CA TYR A 26 -0.54 5.91 1.36
C TYR A 26 -0.20 7.41 1.50
N ILE A 27 0.74 7.92 0.70
CA ILE A 27 1.10 9.36 0.71
C ILE A 27 -0.10 10.26 0.41
N ALA A 28 -0.99 9.83 -0.48
CA ALA A 28 -2.20 10.59 -0.84
C ALA A 28 -3.21 10.73 0.31
N HIS A 29 -3.09 9.91 1.35
CA HIS A 29 -4.00 9.89 2.50
C HIS A 29 -3.48 10.67 3.71
N ILE A 30 -2.28 11.25 3.63
CA ILE A 30 -1.69 12.04 4.71
C ILE A 30 -2.22 13.48 4.64
N ASN A 31 -3.08 13.83 5.59
CA ASN A 31 -3.72 15.15 5.64
C ASN A 31 -2.87 16.22 6.36
N ASP A 32 -1.86 15.81 7.13
CA ASP A 32 -0.99 16.74 7.84
C ASP A 32 0.17 17.18 6.95
N HIS A 33 0.17 18.47 6.59
CA HIS A 33 1.23 19.10 5.81
C HIS A 33 2.60 18.98 6.49
N PHE A 34 2.66 19.01 7.83
CA PHE A 34 3.91 18.87 8.55
C PHE A 34 4.50 17.46 8.36
N HIS A 35 3.68 16.42 8.48
CA HIS A 35 4.10 15.04 8.22
C HIS A 35 4.55 14.86 6.77
N LEU A 36 3.80 15.40 5.82
CA LEU A 36 4.12 15.28 4.39
C LEU A 36 5.49 15.91 4.07
N GLU A 37 5.80 17.07 4.63
CA GLU A 37 7.11 17.71 4.47
C GLU A 37 8.24 16.85 5.07
N LYS A 38 8.01 16.25 6.25
CA LYS A 38 9.01 15.36 6.87
C LYS A 38 9.25 14.11 6.04
N TYR A 39 8.19 13.47 5.55
CA TYR A 39 8.31 12.31 4.66
C TYR A 39 9.06 12.67 3.39
N ARG A 40 8.77 13.84 2.79
CA ARG A 40 9.47 14.32 1.60
C ARG A 40 10.97 14.44 1.82
N VAL A 41 11.40 15.14 2.87
CA VAL A 41 12.83 15.36 3.18
C VAL A 41 13.55 14.03 3.46
N TRP A 42 12.90 13.10 4.15
CA TRP A 42 13.47 11.77 4.39
C TRP A 42 13.55 10.93 3.12
N LEU A 43 12.51 10.90 2.28
CA LEU A 43 12.52 10.17 1.01
C LEU A 43 13.58 10.70 0.06
N GLU A 44 13.76 12.02 -0.01
CA GLU A 44 14.82 12.67 -0.77
C GLU A 44 16.20 12.21 -0.28
N ARG A 45 16.49 12.30 1.02
CA ARG A 45 17.77 11.82 1.57
C ARG A 45 17.99 10.32 1.34
N LEU A 46 16.95 9.49 1.50
CA LEU A 46 17.06 8.05 1.30
C LEU A 46 17.35 7.71 -0.18
N SER A 47 16.83 8.49 -1.12
CA SER A 47 17.09 8.34 -2.55
C SER A 47 18.56 8.65 -2.93
N GLU A 48 19.23 9.51 -2.16
CA GLU A 48 20.62 9.93 -2.39
C GLU A 48 21.66 9.05 -1.65
N SER A 49 21.25 7.94 -1.03
CA SER A 49 22.15 7.13 -0.20
C SER A 49 23.28 6.47 -1.00
N SER A 50 24.49 6.45 -0.41
CA SER A 50 25.66 5.80 -1.02
C SER A 50 25.50 4.28 -1.12
N THR A 51 26.33 3.61 -1.95
CA THR A 51 26.31 2.14 -2.09
C THR A 51 26.56 1.39 -0.77
N ALA A 52 27.32 1.99 0.15
CA ALA A 52 27.57 1.44 1.48
C ALA A 52 26.34 1.53 2.41
N GLU A 53 25.41 2.45 2.13
CA GLU A 53 24.24 2.75 2.98
C GLU A 53 22.96 2.04 2.52
N LYS A 54 22.94 1.38 1.36
CA LYS A 54 21.71 0.82 0.78
C LYS A 54 20.94 -0.12 1.71
N PHE A 55 21.65 -0.93 2.48
CA PHE A 55 21.02 -1.83 3.44
C PHE A 55 20.30 -1.06 4.56
N GLU A 56 20.93 -0.02 5.09
CA GLU A 56 20.32 0.79 6.15
C GLU A 56 19.21 1.68 5.58
N ARG A 57 19.41 2.25 4.38
CA ARG A 57 18.38 2.95 3.59
C ARG A 57 17.09 2.13 3.51
N ASN A 58 17.17 0.86 3.12
CA ASN A 58 15.99 0.01 2.97
C ASN A 58 15.28 -0.21 4.32
N LYS A 59 16.01 -0.36 5.43
CA LYS A 59 15.38 -0.45 6.77
C LYS A 59 14.64 0.82 7.16
N TYR A 60 15.26 2.00 6.98
CA TYR A 60 14.58 3.27 7.24
C TYR A 60 13.34 3.39 6.36
N LEU A 61 13.41 2.95 5.10
CA LEU A 61 12.27 3.04 4.18
C LEU A 61 11.12 2.10 4.59
N VAL A 62 11.40 0.89 5.06
CA VAL A 62 10.38 -0.02 5.61
C VAL A 62 9.73 0.58 6.86
N GLU A 63 10.53 1.10 7.79
CA GLU A 63 9.99 1.73 9.00
C GLU A 63 9.15 2.98 8.66
N LEU A 64 9.62 3.78 7.70
CA LEU A 64 8.87 4.93 7.19
C LEU A 64 7.54 4.49 6.56
N ALA A 65 7.54 3.38 5.81
CA ALA A 65 6.33 2.81 5.24
C ALA A 65 5.31 2.43 6.32
N ASN A 66 5.77 1.79 7.40
CA ASN A 66 4.92 1.41 8.53
C ASN A 66 4.33 2.65 9.20
N GLN A 67 5.13 3.70 9.43
CA GLN A 67 4.65 4.94 10.06
C GLN A 67 3.69 5.74 9.19
N ILE A 68 3.91 5.75 7.87
CA ILE A 68 2.97 6.32 6.90
C ILE A 68 1.65 5.53 6.91
N HIS A 69 1.72 4.20 6.92
CA HIS A 69 0.55 3.33 6.98
C HIS A 69 -0.28 3.57 8.26
N ASP A 70 0.39 3.72 9.40
CA ASP A 70 -0.23 3.99 10.70
C ASP A 70 -0.66 5.46 10.88
N ASN A 71 -0.34 6.33 9.91
CA ASN A 71 -0.50 7.78 9.98
C ASN A 71 0.08 8.40 11.28
N ALA A 72 1.21 7.87 11.74
CA ALA A 72 1.84 8.26 13.00
C ALA A 72 3.34 8.50 12.81
N LEU A 73 3.74 9.77 12.75
CA LEU A 73 5.15 10.16 12.61
C LEU A 73 5.86 10.08 13.97
N LYS A 74 6.80 9.15 14.12
CA LYS A 74 7.61 8.95 15.33
C LYS A 74 9.09 9.24 15.06
N PRO A 75 9.92 9.49 16.08
CA PRO A 75 11.37 9.52 15.92
C PRO A 75 11.89 8.25 15.23
N PRO A 76 12.89 8.35 14.33
CA PRO A 76 13.67 9.55 13.99
C PRO A 76 13.00 10.49 12.98
N PHE A 77 11.86 10.14 12.40
CA PHE A 77 11.29 10.85 11.25
C PHE A 77 10.65 12.21 11.58
N THR A 78 10.38 12.46 12.86
CA THR A 78 10.02 13.80 13.37
C THR A 78 11.17 14.80 13.19
N PHE A 79 12.42 14.33 13.18
CA PHE A 79 13.62 15.12 12.95
C PHE A 79 14.02 15.10 11.48
N GLY A 80 14.88 16.05 11.08
CA GLY A 80 15.48 16.01 9.73
C GLY A 80 16.50 14.87 9.64
N PRO A 81 16.69 14.27 8.46
CA PRO A 81 17.68 13.22 8.30
C PRO A 81 19.11 13.74 8.49
N PRO A 82 20.04 12.90 8.97
CA PRO A 82 21.42 13.30 9.20
C PRO A 82 22.16 13.56 7.87
N ARG A 83 23.04 14.56 7.87
CA ARG A 83 23.86 14.94 6.70
C ARG A 83 25.01 13.97 6.40
N GLY A 84 25.28 13.02 7.29
CA GLY A 84 26.32 12.01 7.16
C GLY A 84 25.75 10.62 6.87
N PRO A 85 26.52 9.56 7.15
CA PRO A 85 26.06 8.18 7.02
C PRO A 85 24.81 7.90 7.86
N LEU A 86 23.89 7.08 7.33
CA LEU A 86 22.67 6.70 8.04
C LEU A 86 23.02 5.93 9.33
N PRO A 87 22.61 6.42 10.52
CA PRO A 87 22.79 5.70 11.78
C PRO A 87 21.99 4.39 11.77
N LYS A 88 22.45 3.35 12.47
CA LYS A 88 21.71 2.08 12.54
C LYS A 88 20.38 2.26 13.27
N LEU A 89 19.26 1.84 12.67
CA LEU A 89 17.90 2.06 13.18
C LEU A 89 17.61 1.39 14.55
N ARG A 90 18.43 0.43 14.98
CA ARG A 90 18.23 -0.32 16.24
C ARG A 90 18.37 0.52 17.52
N THR A 91 18.81 1.79 17.44
CA THR A 91 18.99 2.67 18.60
C THR A 91 17.75 3.44 19.04
N PHE A 92 16.62 3.37 18.32
CA PHE A 92 15.42 4.16 18.67
C PHE A 92 14.45 3.49 19.65
N GLN A 93 14.68 2.21 19.95
CA GLN A 93 13.94 1.50 20.98
C GLN A 93 14.74 1.58 22.29
N LYS A 94 14.54 2.66 23.05
CA LYS A 94 14.28 2.63 24.52
C LYS A 94 14.99 3.66 25.42
N GLU A 95 16.16 4.26 25.14
CA GLU A 95 16.76 5.15 26.18
C GLU A 95 17.83 6.20 25.75
N GLU A 96 18.21 6.33 24.48
CA GLU A 96 19.32 7.23 24.03
C GLU A 96 18.86 8.41 23.13
N LEU A 97 17.79 9.12 23.52
CA LEU A 97 17.27 10.26 22.75
C LEU A 97 17.94 11.62 23.07
N GLU A 98 18.85 11.69 24.05
CA GLU A 98 19.46 12.96 24.49
C GLU A 98 20.62 13.45 23.60
N GLU A 99 21.27 12.59 22.81
CA GLU A 99 22.45 12.98 21.99
C GLU A 99 22.23 12.83 20.48
N TRP A 100 21.05 13.18 19.98
CA TRP A 100 20.92 13.36 18.53
C TRP A 100 21.68 14.61 18.10
N PRO A 101 22.60 14.55 17.10
CA PRO A 101 23.30 15.72 16.59
C PRO A 101 22.32 16.60 15.81
N TYR A 102 21.52 17.37 16.54
CA TYR A 102 20.58 18.33 16.01
C TYR A 102 21.36 19.52 15.49
N ILE A 103 21.69 19.49 14.20
CA ILE A 103 22.18 20.68 13.51
C ILE A 103 20.94 21.50 13.16
N SER A 104 20.60 22.44 14.05
CA SER A 104 19.55 23.43 13.78
C SER A 104 19.79 24.08 12.42
N PRO A 105 18.78 24.22 11.55
CA PRO A 105 18.95 24.89 10.27
C PRO A 105 19.52 26.28 10.55
N ARG A 106 20.77 26.54 10.15
CA ARG A 106 21.35 27.88 10.24
C ARG A 106 20.39 28.83 9.52
N ARG A 107 19.73 29.70 10.29
CA ARG A 107 19.02 30.87 9.79
C ARG A 107 19.94 31.54 8.76
N PRO A 108 19.46 31.86 7.55
CA PRO A 108 20.20 32.71 6.64
C PRO A 108 20.52 33.99 7.39
N GLN A 109 21.78 34.18 7.76
CA GLN A 109 22.22 35.46 8.28
C GLN A 109 22.06 36.44 7.12
N HIS A 110 21.26 37.48 7.35
CA HIS A 110 21.11 38.62 6.47
C HIS A 110 22.51 39.06 6.03
N ALA A 111 22.77 38.94 4.73
CA ALA A 111 23.96 39.48 4.13
C ALA A 111 23.89 41.01 4.23
N ASP A 112 24.80 41.56 5.01
CA ASP A 112 25.11 42.99 5.09
C ASP A 112 25.66 43.47 3.73
N PRO A 113 25.00 44.42 3.05
CA PRO A 113 25.43 44.93 1.76
C PRO A 113 26.48 46.04 1.94
N SER A 114 27.65 45.69 2.46
CA SER A 114 28.79 46.61 2.44
C SER A 114 30.12 45.88 2.46
N LYS A 115 30.59 45.49 1.28
CA LYS A 115 32.00 45.58 0.86
C LYS A 115 32.15 45.10 -0.59
N ARG A 116 32.24 46.09 -1.47
CA ARG A 116 32.61 45.97 -2.87
C ARG A 116 34.00 46.59 -3.00
N GLN A 117 35.02 45.79 -3.29
CA GLN A 117 36.30 46.16 -3.91
C GLN A 117 37.08 44.84 -4.13
N GLU A 118 37.20 44.38 -5.37
CA GLU A 118 38.27 44.68 -6.36
C GLU A 118 39.43 43.69 -6.30
N ALA A 119 39.51 42.83 -7.33
CA ALA A 119 40.69 42.19 -7.95
C ALA A 119 40.14 41.05 -8.83
N LYS A 120 39.86 41.24 -10.12
CA LYS A 120 40.76 41.26 -11.29
C LYS A 120 41.76 40.10 -11.37
N ASP A 121 41.63 39.40 -12.51
CA ASP A 121 42.63 38.70 -13.31
C ASP A 121 43.14 37.31 -12.85
N ALA A 122 42.62 36.26 -13.50
CA ALA A 122 43.40 35.42 -14.44
C ALA A 122 42.61 34.17 -14.91
N SER A 123 42.30 34.13 -16.21
CA SER A 123 42.13 32.90 -17.02
C SER A 123 43.52 32.20 -17.17
N PRO A 124 43.69 30.93 -17.62
CA PRO A 124 42.88 30.25 -18.63
C PRO A 124 42.68 28.72 -18.56
N GLN A 125 41.67 28.28 -19.30
CA GLN A 125 41.57 27.08 -20.16
C GLN A 125 42.30 25.77 -19.75
N LYS A 126 41.54 24.66 -19.75
CA LYS A 126 41.93 23.45 -20.50
C LYS A 126 40.74 22.55 -20.83
N LYS A 127 40.39 22.54 -22.11
CA LYS A 127 39.61 21.50 -22.80
C LYS A 127 40.33 20.15 -22.68
N LYS A 128 39.59 19.08 -22.40
CA LYS A 128 40.03 17.71 -22.72
C LYS A 128 38.90 16.99 -23.45
N HIS A 129 39.10 16.81 -24.76
CA HIS A 129 38.42 15.85 -25.60
C HIS A 129 38.95 14.45 -25.27
N SER A 130 38.08 13.51 -24.92
CA SER A 130 38.37 12.07 -25.01
C SER A 130 37.66 11.50 -26.23
N LYS A 131 38.45 11.23 -27.27
CA LYS A 131 38.09 10.41 -28.42
C LYS A 131 38.13 8.94 -27.99
N THR A 132 37.03 8.20 -28.10
CA THR A 132 37.06 6.73 -28.09
C THR A 132 36.88 6.20 -29.51
N LYS A 133 37.83 5.34 -29.86
CA LYS A 133 38.09 4.78 -31.19
C LYS A 133 37.06 3.71 -31.53
N THR A 134 36.50 3.84 -32.73
CA THR A 134 35.81 2.82 -33.50
C THR A 134 36.78 1.67 -33.83
N ILE A 135 36.41 0.44 -33.47
CA ILE A 135 37.05 -0.79 -33.98
C ILE A 135 36.04 -1.42 -34.95
N SER A 136 36.34 -1.30 -36.23
CA SER A 136 35.70 -2.05 -37.31
C SER A 136 36.24 -3.47 -37.35
N ARG A 137 35.35 -4.46 -37.52
CA ARG A 137 35.63 -5.67 -38.31
C ARG A 137 34.37 -6.14 -39.06
N PRO A 138 34.55 -6.82 -40.21
CA PRO A 138 33.53 -6.92 -41.26
C PRO A 138 32.87 -8.31 -41.29
N PHE A 139 31.57 -8.38 -41.56
CA PHE A 139 30.94 -9.60 -42.08
C PHE A 139 29.89 -9.29 -43.15
N GLN A 140 30.27 -9.73 -44.34
CA GLN A 140 29.52 -10.23 -45.51
C GLN A 140 27.98 -10.28 -45.44
N LYS A 141 27.36 -9.33 -46.17
CA LYS A 141 26.55 -9.52 -47.38
C LYS A 141 25.79 -10.87 -47.54
N LEU A 142 24.46 -10.86 -47.38
CA LEU A 142 23.52 -11.69 -48.13
C LEU A 142 22.07 -11.19 -47.94
N GLY A 143 21.31 -11.10 -49.04
CA GLY A 143 19.84 -11.09 -49.04
C GLY A 143 19.15 -9.73 -49.19
N LYS A 144 18.84 -9.36 -50.44
CA LYS A 144 17.85 -8.34 -50.80
C LYS A 144 16.44 -8.93 -50.64
N VAL A 145 15.52 -8.22 -50.01
CA VAL A 145 14.08 -8.27 -50.31
C VAL A 145 13.55 -6.84 -50.16
N ASP A 146 12.84 -6.39 -51.19
CA ASP A 146 12.11 -5.13 -51.27
C ASP A 146 11.12 -4.98 -50.12
N ASP A 147 11.01 -3.78 -49.52
CA ASP A 147 9.72 -3.08 -49.55
C ASP A 147 9.77 -1.62 -49.08
N SER A 148 9.04 -0.81 -49.84
CA SER A 148 8.35 0.45 -49.54
C SER A 148 8.70 1.29 -48.29
N ARG A 149 9.12 2.54 -48.60
CA ARG A 149 9.02 3.75 -47.77
C ARG A 149 7.64 3.89 -47.11
N ILE A 150 7.61 4.12 -45.79
CA ILE A 150 6.77 5.13 -45.11
C ILE A 150 7.53 5.60 -43.86
N ASN A 151 7.43 6.90 -43.60
CA ASN A 151 8.24 7.70 -42.68
C ASN A 151 8.28 7.21 -41.23
N SER A 152 9.50 7.23 -40.69
CA SER A 152 9.82 7.22 -39.27
C SER A 152 9.55 8.60 -38.65
N ASP A 153 8.74 8.64 -37.60
CA ASP A 153 8.89 9.65 -36.57
C ASP A 153 9.03 8.97 -35.21
N THR A 154 9.94 9.56 -34.45
CA THR A 154 10.67 9.03 -33.32
C THR A 154 9.82 9.03 -32.04
N SER A 155 9.68 7.85 -31.40
CA SER A 155 9.59 7.78 -29.94
C SER A 155 10.13 6.44 -29.47
N SER A 156 11.45 6.40 -29.32
CA SER A 156 12.22 5.34 -28.70
C SER A 156 12.58 5.80 -27.30
N TRP A 157 11.95 5.25 -26.27
CA TRP A 157 12.48 5.17 -24.91
C TRP A 157 11.99 3.89 -24.23
N CYS A 158 12.89 2.89 -24.28
CA CYS A 158 13.15 1.86 -23.28
C CYS A 158 12.01 0.96 -22.79
N ASP A 159 11.87 -0.17 -23.49
CA ASP A 159 11.32 -1.41 -22.97
C ASP A 159 12.50 -2.29 -22.47
N LEU A 160 12.55 -2.56 -21.17
CA LEU A 160 13.43 -3.54 -20.53
C LEU A 160 12.68 -4.15 -19.33
N THR A 161 11.80 -5.10 -19.61
CA THR A 161 11.30 -6.05 -18.60
C THR A 161 11.43 -7.47 -19.09
N GLU A 162 12.66 -7.99 -19.06
CA GLU A 162 12.93 -9.43 -19.04
C GLU A 162 13.96 -9.73 -17.96
N SER A 163 13.50 -10.30 -16.85
CA SER A 163 14.23 -11.30 -16.05
C SER A 163 13.29 -11.81 -14.97
N GLY A 164 12.59 -12.89 -15.29
CA GLY A 164 11.82 -13.67 -14.33
C GLY A 164 12.72 -14.63 -13.57
N THR A 165 12.70 -14.54 -12.24
CA THR A 165 13.18 -15.59 -11.34
C THR A 165 12.04 -15.96 -10.41
N SER A 166 11.35 -17.04 -10.79
CA SER A 166 10.25 -17.64 -10.04
C SER A 166 10.82 -18.38 -8.83
N VAL A 167 10.80 -17.77 -7.65
CA VAL A 167 11.07 -18.45 -6.39
C VAL A 167 9.76 -19.03 -5.87
N ASN A 168 9.78 -20.35 -5.71
CA ASN A 168 8.73 -21.20 -5.18
C ASN A 168 8.50 -20.88 -3.70
N LEU A 169 7.37 -20.25 -3.34
CA LEU A 169 6.93 -20.12 -1.95
C LEU A 169 5.74 -21.06 -1.73
N GLY A 170 5.99 -22.13 -0.98
CA GLY A 170 4.95 -23.03 -0.50
C GLY A 170 4.12 -22.32 0.57
N CYS A 171 2.81 -22.22 0.34
CA CYS A 171 1.84 -21.89 1.37
C CYS A 171 1.81 -23.02 2.41
N GLY A 172 2.30 -22.73 3.61
CA GLY A 172 1.90 -23.45 4.81
C GLY A 172 0.65 -22.79 5.37
N ASP A 173 -0.46 -23.51 5.34
CA ASP A 173 -1.62 -23.26 6.19
C ASP A 173 -1.19 -23.33 7.65
N THR A 174 -1.27 -22.21 8.37
CA THR A 174 -1.32 -22.22 9.83
C THR A 174 -2.49 -21.37 10.27
N ASP A 175 -3.51 -22.06 10.76
CA ASP A 175 -4.65 -21.52 11.50
C ASP A 175 -4.18 -20.61 12.64
N LEU A 176 -4.36 -19.30 12.50
CA LEU A 176 -4.15 -18.29 13.55
C LEU A 176 -5.31 -17.32 13.61
N ASP A 177 -6.53 -17.85 13.74
CA ASP A 177 -7.74 -17.07 14.01
C ASP A 177 -8.15 -17.20 15.49
N GLU A 178 -7.49 -16.47 16.40
CA GLU A 178 -8.02 -16.22 17.76
C GLU A 178 -7.38 -14.98 18.44
N ASP A 179 -6.12 -14.61 18.12
CA ASP A 179 -5.40 -13.57 18.88
C ASP A 179 -5.65 -12.11 18.42
N GLY A 180 -6.21 -11.89 17.23
CA GLY A 180 -6.49 -10.54 16.72
C GLY A 180 -7.60 -9.78 17.47
N LYS A 181 -8.47 -10.48 18.21
CA LYS A 181 -9.59 -9.85 18.94
C LYS A 181 -9.18 -9.29 20.32
N LYS A 182 -8.07 -9.76 20.92
CA LYS A 182 -7.62 -9.28 22.24
C LYS A 182 -6.95 -7.89 22.19
N LEU A 183 -6.20 -7.59 21.14
CA LEU A 183 -5.50 -6.30 20.99
C LEU A 183 -6.45 -5.11 20.77
N SER A 184 -7.54 -5.31 20.01
CA SER A 184 -8.56 -4.27 19.79
C SER A 184 -9.32 -3.90 21.07
N SER A 185 -9.58 -4.87 21.95
CA SER A 185 -10.25 -4.65 23.24
C SER A 185 -9.37 -3.85 24.22
N GLN A 186 -8.05 -4.07 24.19
CA GLN A 186 -7.12 -3.39 25.09
C GLN A 186 -6.94 -1.89 24.73
N HIS A 187 -6.80 -1.55 23.45
CA HIS A 187 -6.70 -0.15 23.02
C HIS A 187 -7.98 0.66 23.29
N LYS A 188 -9.15 0.02 23.21
CA LYS A 188 -10.42 0.66 23.56
C LYS A 188 -10.53 0.96 25.06
N LYS A 189 -9.94 0.11 25.90
CA LYS A 189 -9.92 0.28 27.36
C LYS A 189 -8.93 1.34 27.81
N GLU A 190 -7.79 1.48 27.12
CA GLU A 190 -6.82 2.55 27.38
C GLU A 190 -7.32 3.93 26.92
N GLY A 191 -8.03 4.00 25.79
CA GLY A 191 -8.69 5.24 25.35
C GLY A 191 -9.73 5.77 26.34
N LEU A 192 -10.51 4.88 26.97
CA LEU A 192 -11.49 5.26 28.00
C LEU A 192 -10.84 5.78 29.29
N LYS A 193 -9.71 5.19 29.72
CA LYS A 193 -8.96 5.67 30.89
C LYS A 193 -8.39 7.07 30.69
N LEU A 194 -7.92 7.37 29.47
CA LEU A 194 -7.40 8.69 29.15
C LEU A 194 -8.51 9.75 29.15
N GLN A 195 -9.69 9.41 28.62
CA GLN A 195 -10.87 10.29 28.66
C GLN A 195 -11.35 10.56 30.08
N GLU A 196 -11.37 9.55 30.95
CA GLU A 196 -11.74 9.69 32.37
C GLU A 196 -10.75 10.59 33.13
N HIS A 197 -9.45 10.49 32.83
CA HIS A 197 -8.43 11.38 33.39
C HIS A 197 -8.62 12.85 32.98
N PHE A 198 -8.99 13.11 31.72
CA PHE A 198 -9.27 14.48 31.25
C PHE A 198 -10.51 15.09 31.94
N MET A 199 -11.57 14.30 32.11
CA MET A 199 -12.78 14.77 32.81
C MET A 199 -12.48 15.11 34.27
N LYS A 200 -11.71 14.27 34.96
CA LYS A 200 -11.32 14.49 36.35
C LYS A 200 -10.49 15.77 36.53
N LYS A 201 -9.54 16.01 35.62
CA LYS A 201 -8.73 17.24 35.64
C LYS A 201 -9.58 18.51 35.45
N TYR A 202 -10.61 18.44 34.60
CA TYR A 202 -11.51 19.55 34.36
C TYR A 202 -12.39 19.87 35.58
N GLU A 203 -12.84 18.86 36.32
CA GLU A 203 -13.58 19.05 37.58
C GLU A 203 -12.69 19.64 38.69
N GLU A 204 -11.42 19.25 38.76
CA GLU A 204 -10.45 19.80 39.70
C GLU A 204 -10.13 21.28 39.41
N GLU A 205 -9.97 21.65 38.13
CA GLU A 205 -9.75 23.05 37.72
C GLU A 205 -11.01 23.94 37.93
N SER A 206 -12.21 23.39 37.74
CA SER A 206 -13.48 24.08 38.02
C SER A 206 -13.68 24.36 39.52
N ASN A 207 -13.31 23.41 40.38
CA ASN A 207 -13.41 23.58 41.83
C ASN A 207 -12.37 24.53 42.42
N ALA A 208 -11.18 24.65 41.79
CA ALA A 208 -10.15 25.58 42.23
C ALA A 208 -10.58 27.06 42.04
N ASN A 209 -11.28 27.39 40.95
CA ASN A 209 -11.73 28.75 40.68
C ASN A 209 -12.91 29.22 41.54
N SER A 210 -13.56 28.33 42.31
CA SER A 210 -14.66 28.67 43.22
C SER A 210 -14.18 29.22 44.57
N LYS A 211 -12.93 28.94 44.98
CA LYS A 211 -12.43 29.26 46.33
C LYS A 211 -11.75 30.62 46.50
N ASP A 212 -11.47 31.36 45.43
CA ASP A 212 -10.69 32.61 45.49
C ASP A 212 -11.53 33.90 45.46
N SER A 213 -12.86 33.81 45.58
CA SER A 213 -13.75 35.00 45.48
C SER A 213 -14.26 35.60 46.81
N GLU A 214 -13.78 35.13 47.97
CA GLU A 214 -14.35 35.50 49.29
C GLU A 214 -13.43 36.25 50.26
N SER A 215 -12.37 36.95 49.81
CA SER A 215 -11.56 37.78 50.73
C SER A 215 -11.13 39.14 50.19
N CYS A 216 -12.04 40.12 50.22
CA CYS A 216 -11.66 41.54 50.24
C CYS A 216 -12.67 42.36 51.05
N SER A 217 -12.52 42.33 52.37
CA SER A 217 -13.22 43.20 53.33
C SER A 217 -12.24 44.28 53.80
N ILE A 218 -12.34 45.47 53.22
CA ILE A 218 -11.59 46.66 53.64
C ILE A 218 -12.33 47.30 54.82
N ASP A 219 -11.71 47.24 55.99
CA ASP A 219 -12.19 47.83 57.25
C ASP A 219 -11.85 49.33 57.29
N SER A 220 -12.88 50.18 57.34
CA SER A 220 -12.77 51.64 57.44
C SER A 220 -13.33 52.11 58.78
N ARG A 221 -12.49 52.02 59.82
CA ARG A 221 -12.72 52.65 61.13
C ARG A 221 -11.42 53.19 61.71
N GLN A 222 -11.06 54.41 61.32
CA GLN A 222 -10.15 55.26 62.08
C GLN A 222 -10.17 56.63 61.42
N PHE A 223 -10.88 57.61 62.00
CA PHE A 223 -10.48 59.02 62.06
C PHE A 223 -11.62 59.83 62.70
N MET A 224 -11.23 60.86 63.47
CA MET A 224 -12.03 61.86 64.17
C MET A 224 -12.31 61.57 65.65
N ASP A 225 -11.24 61.61 66.44
CA ASP A 225 -11.33 61.96 67.86
C ASP A 225 -10.05 62.74 68.22
N THR A 226 -10.14 64.08 68.22
CA THR A 226 -9.23 65.03 68.91
C THR A 226 -9.50 66.44 68.38
N THR A 227 -10.16 67.28 69.19
CA THR A 227 -9.79 68.68 69.43
C THR A 227 -10.65 69.20 70.59
N GLU A 228 -10.24 68.84 71.81
CA GLU A 228 -10.50 69.61 73.02
C GLU A 228 -9.46 70.73 73.17
N GLU A 229 -9.78 71.69 74.05
CA GLU A 229 -8.91 72.73 74.59
C GLU A 229 -8.70 73.99 73.72
N ILE A 230 -9.33 75.08 74.14
CA ILE A 230 -8.69 76.32 74.62
C ILE A 230 -9.82 77.32 74.87
N ASN A 231 -10.14 77.59 76.15
CA ASN A 231 -10.99 78.73 76.53
C ASN A 231 -10.31 79.49 77.69
N SER A 232 -9.51 80.47 77.30
CA SER A 232 -8.81 81.39 78.20
C SER A 232 -9.71 82.58 78.50
N SER A 233 -10.01 82.75 79.79
CA SER A 233 -10.78 83.82 80.41
C SER A 233 -10.12 85.19 80.15
N ARG A 234 -10.62 85.92 79.15
CA ARG A 234 -10.32 87.34 78.91
C ARG A 234 -11.62 88.14 79.03
N LYS A 235 -11.65 89.12 79.95
CA LYS A 235 -12.81 89.99 80.14
C LYS A 235 -12.93 90.93 78.93
N PRO A 236 -14.09 90.96 78.24
CA PRO A 236 -14.26 91.74 77.03
C PRO A 236 -14.24 93.23 77.35
N THR A 237 -13.35 93.95 76.67
CA THR A 237 -13.31 95.40 76.58
C THR A 237 -14.54 95.93 75.82
N GLU A 238 -14.89 97.20 76.00
CA GLU A 238 -16.13 97.79 75.45
C GLU A 238 -16.18 97.72 73.90
N GLU A 239 -15.02 97.75 73.24
CA GLU A 239 -14.88 97.47 71.80
C GLU A 239 -15.14 95.99 71.44
N GLU A 240 -14.76 95.04 72.30
CA GLU A 240 -15.06 93.62 72.11
C GLU A 240 -16.55 93.34 72.29
N VAL A 241 -17.28 94.12 73.10
CA VAL A 241 -18.75 94.02 73.25
C VAL A 241 -19.47 94.59 72.03
N GLU A 242 -19.00 95.70 71.46
CA GLU A 242 -19.49 96.22 70.17
C GLU A 242 -19.21 95.24 69.02
N ALA A 243 -17.99 94.69 68.95
CA ALA A 243 -17.64 93.64 67.99
C ALA A 243 -18.45 92.36 68.21
N LEU A 244 -18.75 91.98 69.47
CA LEU A 244 -19.62 90.84 69.77
C LEU A 244 -21.06 91.12 69.34
N LYS A 245 -21.56 92.34 69.53
CA LYS A 245 -22.91 92.74 69.09
C LYS A 245 -23.02 92.73 67.58
N LEU A 246 -22.02 93.27 66.87
CA LEU A 246 -21.96 93.20 65.42
C LEU A 246 -21.87 91.76 64.94
N ARG A 247 -21.02 90.93 65.57
CA ARG A 247 -20.91 89.49 65.29
C ARG A 247 -22.19 88.73 65.63
N MET A 248 -22.93 89.12 66.68
CA MET A 248 -24.23 88.54 67.02
C MET A 248 -25.27 88.90 65.98
N LYS A 249 -25.22 90.13 65.46
CA LYS A 249 -26.08 90.59 64.37
C LYS A 249 -25.75 89.85 63.07
N ASP A 250 -24.49 89.72 62.71
CA ASP A 250 -24.03 88.93 61.56
C ASP A 250 -24.40 87.45 61.72
N LEU A 251 -24.27 86.88 62.93
CA LEU A 251 -24.69 85.51 63.22
C LEU A 251 -26.21 85.35 63.15
N LEU A 252 -26.98 86.37 63.52
CA LEU A 252 -28.44 86.39 63.35
C LEU A 252 -28.81 86.49 61.87
N GLU A 253 -28.09 87.28 61.09
CA GLU A 253 -28.28 87.41 59.64
C GLU A 253 -27.89 86.12 58.91
N VAL A 254 -26.78 85.48 59.29
CA VAL A 254 -26.37 84.14 58.84
C VAL A 254 -27.35 83.08 59.28
N LYS A 255 -27.89 83.14 60.51
CA LYS A 255 -28.94 82.22 61.00
C LYS A 255 -30.25 82.40 60.24
N ASN A 256 -30.61 83.62 59.87
CA ASN A 256 -31.79 83.92 59.08
C ASN A 256 -31.58 83.47 57.62
N ALA A 257 -30.40 83.71 57.03
CA ALA A 257 -30.01 83.15 55.73
C ALA A 257 -29.98 81.62 55.74
N LEU A 258 -29.54 80.99 56.85
CA LEU A 258 -29.62 79.54 57.08
C LEU A 258 -31.05 79.05 57.27
N ARG A 259 -31.96 79.85 57.83
CA ARG A 259 -33.40 79.52 57.84
C ARG A 259 -33.97 79.51 56.42
N ASP A 260 -33.53 80.41 55.55
CA ASP A 260 -33.89 80.35 54.13
C ASP A 260 -33.25 79.14 53.40
N THR A 261 -32.14 78.57 53.94
CA THR A 261 -31.67 77.24 53.51
C THR A 261 -32.58 76.10 53.95
N HIS A 262 -33.56 76.32 54.83
CA HIS A 262 -34.59 75.30 55.13
C HIS A 262 -35.49 75.05 53.91
N CYS A 263 -35.73 76.05 53.05
CA CYS A 263 -36.35 75.83 51.74
C CYS A 263 -35.47 74.96 50.83
N LEU A 264 -34.13 75.14 50.87
CA LEU A 264 -33.19 74.23 50.19
C LEU A 264 -33.21 72.81 50.78
N THR A 265 -33.55 72.64 52.06
CA THR A 265 -33.70 71.29 52.64
C THR A 265 -34.95 70.56 52.15
N GLU A 266 -36.06 71.25 51.86
CA GLU A 266 -37.25 70.63 51.26
C GLU A 266 -37.01 70.21 49.81
N ASP A 267 -36.34 71.04 49.00
CA ASP A 267 -36.04 70.69 47.61
C ASP A 267 -34.99 69.58 47.51
N ARG A 268 -34.02 69.55 48.44
CA ARG A 268 -33.11 68.41 48.59
C ARG A 268 -33.86 67.14 48.99
N LYS A 269 -34.83 67.23 49.91
CA LYS A 269 -35.67 66.10 50.30
C LYS A 269 -36.48 65.56 49.11
N LYS A 270 -37.17 66.43 48.36
CA LYS A 270 -37.86 66.05 47.12
C LYS A 270 -36.92 65.38 46.12
N THR A 271 -35.70 65.90 45.97
CA THR A 271 -34.68 65.30 45.09
C THR A 271 -34.26 63.92 45.56
N ILE A 272 -34.03 63.73 46.87
CA ILE A 272 -33.71 62.43 47.47
C ILE A 272 -34.86 61.45 47.28
N ASP A 273 -36.10 61.85 47.55
CA ASP A 273 -37.29 61.01 47.37
C ASP A 273 -37.44 60.59 45.89
N ASN A 274 -37.25 61.52 44.95
CA ASN A 274 -37.25 61.23 43.53
C ASN A 274 -36.15 60.25 43.12
N LEU A 275 -34.93 60.41 43.65
CA LEU A 275 -33.82 59.49 43.41
C LEU A 275 -34.09 58.11 44.00
N GLN A 276 -34.71 58.02 45.18
CA GLN A 276 -35.12 56.76 45.79
C GLN A 276 -36.19 56.03 44.96
N ILE A 277 -37.16 56.76 44.40
CA ILE A 277 -38.16 56.18 43.49
C ILE A 277 -37.47 55.66 42.22
N LYS A 278 -36.56 56.44 41.63
CA LYS A 278 -35.78 56.01 40.46
C LYS A 278 -34.94 54.77 40.74
N LEU A 279 -34.30 54.71 41.91
CA LEU A 279 -33.52 53.54 42.35
C LEU A 279 -34.41 52.30 42.47
N LYS A 280 -35.55 52.40 43.16
CA LYS A 280 -36.51 51.29 43.30
C LYS A 280 -37.06 50.82 41.95
N ASN A 281 -37.33 51.75 41.03
CA ASN A 281 -37.76 51.40 39.68
C ASN A 281 -36.66 50.69 38.88
N ALA A 282 -35.40 51.13 39.00
CA ALA A 282 -34.26 50.47 38.36
C ALA A 282 -34.02 49.07 38.95
N GLU A 283 -34.13 48.89 40.27
CA GLU A 283 -34.05 47.59 40.94
C GLU A 283 -35.14 46.64 40.44
N LYS A 284 -36.39 47.12 40.31
CA LYS A 284 -37.50 46.34 39.75
C LYS A 284 -37.24 45.93 38.30
N GLN A 285 -36.77 46.85 37.46
CA GLN A 285 -36.41 46.55 36.07
C GLN A 285 -35.27 45.53 35.97
N ASN A 286 -34.26 45.64 36.84
CA ASN A 286 -33.16 44.70 36.88
C ASN A 286 -33.63 43.29 37.30
N ALA A 287 -34.53 43.20 38.29
CA ALA A 287 -35.14 41.94 38.68
C ALA A 287 -35.96 41.30 37.55
N GLU A 288 -36.71 42.11 36.79
CA GLU A 288 -37.46 41.65 35.62
C GLU A 288 -36.54 41.14 34.50
N LEU A 289 -35.50 41.91 34.15
CA LEU A 289 -34.51 41.50 33.14
C LEU A 289 -33.78 40.22 33.55
N LYS A 290 -33.44 40.07 34.83
CA LYS A 290 -32.83 38.85 35.36
C LYS A 290 -33.76 37.64 35.21
N SER A 291 -35.04 37.79 35.52
CA SER A 291 -36.04 36.73 35.31
C SER A 291 -36.20 36.36 33.84
N GLN A 292 -36.21 37.35 32.93
CA GLN A 292 -36.26 37.11 31.48
C GLN A 292 -35.00 36.37 30.98
N LEU A 293 -33.83 36.75 31.48
CA LEU A 293 -32.56 36.11 31.15
C LEU A 293 -32.53 34.66 31.61
N ASP A 294 -32.99 34.37 32.82
CA ASP A 294 -33.09 32.99 33.33
C ASP A 294 -34.09 32.15 32.54
N ALA A 295 -35.22 32.74 32.12
CA ALA A 295 -36.18 32.08 31.25
C ALA A 295 -35.59 31.77 29.86
N GLN A 296 -34.80 32.67 29.27
CA GLN A 296 -34.11 32.44 28.00
C GLN A 296 -33.02 31.37 28.13
N LYS A 297 -32.23 31.39 29.20
CA LYS A 297 -31.25 30.33 29.50
C LYS A 297 -31.92 28.95 29.57
N LYS A 298 -33.05 28.84 30.27
CA LYS A 298 -33.81 27.59 30.35
C LYS A 298 -34.24 27.10 28.96
N LYS A 299 -34.79 27.99 28.12
CA LYS A 299 -35.17 27.66 26.74
C LYS A 299 -33.99 27.16 25.90
N ILE A 300 -32.82 27.79 26.02
CA ILE A 300 -31.60 27.35 25.31
C ILE A 300 -31.22 25.93 25.75
N THR A 301 -31.21 25.64 27.05
CA THR A 301 -30.88 24.29 27.53
C THR A 301 -31.88 23.22 27.09
N GLU A 302 -33.16 23.57 26.97
CA GLU A 302 -34.20 22.65 26.46
C GLU A 302 -34.00 22.38 24.95
N MET A 303 -33.68 23.41 24.16
CA MET A 303 -33.36 23.26 22.74
C MET A 303 -32.10 22.41 22.52
N GLU A 304 -31.06 22.60 23.33
CA GLU A 304 -29.84 21.78 23.26
C GLU A 304 -30.11 20.31 23.56
N LYS A 305 -30.97 20.01 24.55
CA LYS A 305 -31.40 18.63 24.84
C LYS A 305 -32.14 17.99 23.66
N LEU A 306 -33.05 18.72 23.03
CA LEU A 306 -33.77 18.22 21.84
C LEU A 306 -32.83 17.98 20.67
N LYS A 307 -31.94 18.94 20.37
CA LYS A 307 -30.95 18.80 19.31
C LYS A 307 -30.00 17.62 19.54
N ASN A 308 -29.55 17.39 20.77
CA ASN A 308 -28.71 16.25 21.11
C ASN A 308 -29.45 14.92 20.93
N LYS A 309 -30.75 14.87 21.26
CA LYS A 309 -31.60 13.70 21.00
C LYS A 309 -31.75 13.42 19.51
N GLU A 310 -32.01 14.44 18.70
CA GLU A 310 -32.10 14.31 17.24
C GLU A 310 -30.79 13.83 16.61
N ILE A 311 -29.65 14.37 17.06
CA ILE A 311 -28.31 13.94 16.61
C ILE A 311 -28.08 12.46 16.97
N TYR A 312 -28.50 12.03 18.17
CA TYR A 312 -28.38 10.64 18.59
C TYR A 312 -29.23 9.71 17.71
N GLU A 313 -30.51 10.04 17.50
CA GLU A 313 -31.42 9.26 16.64
C GLU A 313 -30.92 9.20 15.19
N PHE A 314 -30.38 10.30 14.68
CA PHE A 314 -29.79 10.35 13.34
C PHE A 314 -28.54 9.45 13.25
N LYS A 315 -27.66 9.51 14.26
CA LYS A 315 -26.46 8.67 14.32
C LYS A 315 -26.83 7.19 14.36
N GLU A 316 -27.84 6.82 15.14
CA GLU A 316 -28.33 5.44 15.23
C GLU A 316 -28.88 4.94 13.89
N LYS A 317 -29.75 5.74 13.23
CA LYS A 317 -30.26 5.44 11.88
C LYS A 317 -29.14 5.29 10.85
N PHE A 318 -28.15 6.18 10.89
CA PHE A 318 -26.99 6.12 9.99
C PHE A 318 -26.15 4.86 10.21
N THR A 319 -25.90 4.48 11.47
CA THR A 319 -25.20 3.23 11.78
C THR A 319 -25.99 1.99 11.34
N HIS A 320 -27.31 2.00 11.50
CA HIS A 320 -28.15 0.90 11.04
C HIS A 320 -28.13 0.77 9.50
N LEU A 321 -28.23 1.87 8.76
CA LEU A 321 -28.17 1.85 7.29
C LEU A 321 -26.82 1.34 6.79
N ARG A 322 -25.70 1.81 7.35
CA ARG A 322 -24.37 1.27 7.04
C ARG A 322 -24.26 -0.22 7.32
N GLN A 323 -24.81 -0.69 8.44
CA GLN A 323 -24.79 -2.10 8.78
C GLN A 323 -25.56 -2.95 7.76
N LYS A 324 -26.75 -2.48 7.32
CA LYS A 324 -27.54 -3.11 6.26
C LYS A 324 -26.81 -3.15 4.92
N GLU A 325 -26.13 -2.06 4.55
CA GLU A 325 -25.32 -2.00 3.32
C GLU A 325 -24.15 -3.00 3.36
N ILE A 326 -23.45 -3.09 4.49
CA ILE A 326 -22.37 -4.07 4.69
C ILE A 326 -22.89 -5.50 4.58
N GLU A 327 -24.04 -5.80 5.20
CA GLU A 327 -24.65 -7.13 5.13
C GLU A 327 -25.09 -7.48 3.70
N PHE A 328 -25.69 -6.52 2.99
CA PHE A 328 -26.05 -6.69 1.60
C PHE A 328 -24.83 -6.97 0.70
N LEU A 329 -23.75 -6.19 0.83
CA LEU A 329 -22.53 -6.39 0.06
C LEU A 329 -21.85 -7.73 0.37
N LYS A 330 -21.85 -8.15 1.64
CA LYS A 330 -21.35 -9.47 2.05
C LYS A 330 -22.14 -10.60 1.41
N GLN A 331 -23.47 -10.49 1.40
CA GLN A 331 -24.33 -11.48 0.78
C GLN A 331 -24.14 -11.52 -0.75
N TYR A 332 -24.07 -10.35 -1.39
CA TYR A 332 -23.83 -10.23 -2.82
C TYR A 332 -22.51 -10.89 -3.25
N HIS A 333 -21.39 -10.59 -2.56
CA HIS A 333 -20.11 -11.22 -2.88
C HIS A 333 -20.12 -12.73 -2.61
N LYS A 334 -20.82 -13.19 -1.57
CA LYS A 334 -20.98 -14.62 -1.29
C LYS A 334 -21.69 -15.33 -2.44
N ASP A 335 -22.75 -14.74 -2.96
CA ASP A 335 -23.53 -15.30 -4.07
C ASP A 335 -22.72 -15.30 -5.37
N GLU A 336 -21.96 -14.22 -5.65
CA GLU A 336 -21.06 -14.13 -6.81
C GLU A 336 -19.93 -15.16 -6.77
N ILE A 337 -19.32 -15.38 -5.59
CA ILE A 337 -18.31 -16.44 -5.39
C ILE A 337 -18.92 -17.82 -5.67
N GLN A 338 -20.11 -18.10 -5.11
CA GLN A 338 -20.79 -19.39 -5.33
C GLN A 338 -21.14 -19.63 -6.81
N GLU A 339 -21.54 -18.59 -7.55
CA GLU A 339 -21.82 -18.69 -8.97
C GLU A 339 -20.56 -19.03 -9.78
N VAL A 340 -19.43 -18.36 -9.49
CA VAL A 340 -18.13 -18.63 -10.12
C VAL A 340 -17.63 -20.04 -9.79
N GLU A 341 -17.74 -20.47 -8.53
CA GLU A 341 -17.38 -21.84 -8.11
C GLU A 341 -18.20 -22.89 -8.83
N LYS A 342 -19.53 -22.69 -8.95
CA LYS A 342 -20.42 -23.60 -9.67
C LYS A 342 -20.09 -23.68 -11.16
N SER A 343 -19.78 -22.53 -11.78
CA SER A 343 -19.36 -22.44 -13.18
C SER A 343 -18.05 -23.19 -13.43
N HIS A 344 -17.02 -22.95 -12.60
CA HIS A 344 -15.74 -23.65 -12.70
C HIS A 344 -15.87 -25.15 -12.42
N SER A 345 -16.63 -25.55 -11.41
CA SER A 345 -16.90 -26.97 -11.10
C SER A 345 -17.54 -27.68 -12.29
N SER A 346 -18.52 -27.04 -12.94
CA SER A 346 -19.16 -27.57 -14.14
C SER A 346 -18.16 -27.73 -15.30
N ARG A 347 -17.29 -26.72 -15.53
CA ARG A 347 -16.25 -26.78 -16.57
C ARG A 347 -15.20 -27.87 -16.30
N ILE A 348 -14.79 -28.04 -15.05
CA ILE A 348 -13.88 -29.12 -14.63
C ILE A 348 -14.52 -30.48 -14.93
N SER A 349 -15.80 -30.66 -14.59
CA SER A 349 -16.52 -31.90 -14.86
C SER A 349 -16.58 -32.24 -16.37
N VAL A 350 -16.78 -31.23 -17.23
CA VAL A 350 -16.77 -31.43 -18.69
C VAL A 350 -15.40 -31.89 -19.18
N ILE A 351 -14.33 -31.19 -18.77
CA ILE A 351 -12.95 -31.53 -19.15
C ILE A 351 -12.58 -32.94 -18.66
N GLN A 352 -12.99 -33.31 -17.45
CA GLN A 352 -12.78 -34.66 -16.91
C GLN A 352 -13.49 -35.73 -17.75
N SER A 353 -14.73 -35.47 -18.19
CA SER A 353 -15.46 -36.37 -19.10
C SER A 353 -14.74 -36.53 -20.44
N GLU A 354 -14.31 -35.43 -21.05
CA GLU A 354 -13.59 -35.45 -22.33
C GLU A 354 -12.25 -36.21 -22.25
N ILE A 355 -11.50 -36.01 -21.16
CA ILE A 355 -10.24 -36.75 -20.94
C ILE A 355 -10.53 -38.24 -20.78
N LYS A 356 -11.58 -38.60 -20.03
CA LYS A 356 -11.98 -39.99 -19.84
C LYS A 356 -12.37 -40.64 -21.17
N GLU A 357 -13.15 -39.95 -22.00
CA GLU A 357 -13.52 -40.43 -23.34
C GLU A 357 -12.30 -40.62 -24.25
N LYS A 358 -11.32 -39.70 -24.21
CA LYS A 358 -10.06 -39.84 -24.96
C LYS A 358 -9.23 -41.03 -24.48
N ILE A 359 -9.15 -41.26 -23.18
CA ILE A 359 -8.46 -42.43 -22.61
C ILE A 359 -9.11 -43.72 -23.10
N GLU A 360 -10.44 -43.83 -23.04
CA GLU A 360 -11.15 -45.02 -23.54
C GLU A 360 -10.99 -45.22 -25.04
N ALA A 361 -11.01 -44.13 -25.84
CA ALA A 361 -10.76 -44.22 -27.27
C ALA A 361 -9.36 -44.75 -27.59
N VAL A 362 -8.32 -44.22 -26.93
CA VAL A 362 -6.93 -44.68 -27.09
C VAL A 362 -6.78 -46.14 -26.63
N LYS A 363 -7.39 -46.50 -25.49
CA LYS A 363 -7.37 -47.87 -24.98
C LYS A 363 -7.97 -48.84 -26.00
N LYS A 364 -9.13 -48.51 -26.58
CA LYS A 364 -9.76 -49.30 -27.63
C LYS A 364 -8.86 -49.44 -28.88
N GLU A 365 -8.20 -48.36 -29.31
CA GLU A 365 -7.26 -48.42 -30.44
C GLU A 365 -6.09 -49.38 -30.18
N TYR A 366 -5.54 -49.38 -28.95
CA TYR A 366 -4.48 -50.31 -28.57
C TYR A 366 -4.98 -51.76 -28.45
N GLU A 367 -6.17 -51.99 -27.91
CA GLU A 367 -6.80 -53.31 -27.87
C GLU A 367 -7.00 -53.88 -29.29
N GLU A 368 -7.45 -53.04 -30.24
CA GLU A 368 -7.58 -53.43 -31.66
C GLU A 368 -6.22 -53.74 -32.30
N LYS A 369 -5.15 -53.00 -31.97
CA LYS A 369 -3.79 -53.27 -32.46
C LYS A 369 -3.23 -54.58 -31.89
N ILE A 370 -3.43 -54.83 -30.59
CA ILE A 370 -3.03 -56.09 -29.94
C ILE A 370 -3.74 -57.25 -30.64
N LYS A 371 -5.06 -57.15 -30.85
CA LYS A 371 -5.83 -58.19 -31.55
C LYS A 371 -5.29 -58.48 -32.96
N LYS A 372 -4.96 -57.45 -33.74
CA LYS A 372 -4.36 -57.63 -35.08
C LYS A 372 -2.98 -58.28 -35.04
N LEU A 373 -2.16 -57.96 -34.03
CA LEU A 373 -0.86 -58.60 -33.84
C LEU A 373 -1.01 -60.07 -33.45
N ASP A 374 -1.98 -60.40 -32.58
CA ASP A 374 -2.28 -61.78 -32.20
C ASP A 374 -2.78 -62.59 -33.40
N GLU A 375 -3.67 -62.02 -34.22
CA GLU A 375 -4.14 -62.63 -35.48
C GLU A 375 -2.97 -62.88 -36.45
N SER A 376 -2.11 -61.88 -36.68
CA SER A 376 -0.94 -62.01 -37.55
C SER A 376 0.09 -63.02 -37.00
N SER A 377 0.30 -63.05 -35.69
CA SER A 377 1.19 -64.03 -35.05
C SER A 377 0.63 -65.45 -35.19
N ALA A 378 -0.69 -65.63 -35.07
CA ALA A 378 -1.33 -66.92 -35.25
C ALA A 378 -1.23 -67.42 -36.71
N GLU A 379 -1.40 -66.53 -37.69
CA GLU A 379 -1.19 -66.83 -39.12
C GLU A 379 0.26 -67.25 -39.40
N LEU A 380 1.24 -66.50 -38.87
CA LEU A 380 2.65 -66.82 -39.05
C LEU A 380 3.03 -68.14 -38.37
N LEU A 381 2.45 -68.44 -37.20
CA LEU A 381 2.63 -69.74 -36.54
C LEU A 381 2.11 -70.88 -37.44
N LYS A 382 0.93 -70.71 -38.02
CA LYS A 382 0.33 -71.68 -38.94
C LYS A 382 1.20 -71.90 -40.18
N GLU A 383 1.73 -70.83 -40.78
CA GLU A 383 2.68 -70.94 -41.91
C GLU A 383 3.95 -71.71 -41.51
N LYS A 384 4.48 -71.48 -40.30
CA LYS A 384 5.66 -72.20 -39.80
C LYS A 384 5.36 -73.67 -39.56
N ASP A 385 4.19 -73.99 -39.02
CA ASP A 385 3.76 -75.37 -38.83
C ASP A 385 3.59 -76.09 -40.18
N GLU A 386 3.00 -75.44 -41.19
CA GLU A 386 2.90 -75.95 -42.55
C GLU A 386 4.28 -76.18 -43.19
N GLU A 387 5.23 -75.27 -42.99
CA GLU A 387 6.61 -75.41 -43.48
C GLU A 387 7.36 -76.53 -42.75
N ILE A 388 7.18 -76.69 -41.44
CA ILE A 388 7.73 -77.84 -40.69
C ILE A 388 7.16 -79.14 -41.27
N CYS A 389 5.86 -79.20 -41.54
CA CYS A 389 5.23 -80.36 -42.18
C CYS A 389 5.82 -80.66 -43.57
N ARG A 390 6.23 -79.64 -44.33
CA ARG A 390 6.94 -79.81 -45.62
C ARG A 390 8.40 -80.25 -45.45
N GLN A 391 9.11 -79.76 -44.45
CA GLN A 391 10.52 -80.08 -44.23
C GLN A 391 10.75 -81.46 -43.61
N VAL A 392 9.85 -81.95 -42.76
CA VAL A 392 9.99 -83.26 -42.11
C VAL A 392 10.23 -84.41 -43.12
N PRO A 393 9.46 -84.55 -44.23
CA PRO A 393 9.74 -85.55 -45.26
C PRO A 393 11.10 -85.39 -45.94
N LEU A 394 11.52 -84.14 -46.21
CA LEU A 394 12.82 -83.83 -46.81
C LEU A 394 13.97 -84.19 -45.87
N GLN A 395 13.84 -83.88 -44.59
CA GLN A 395 14.82 -84.22 -43.57
C GLN A 395 14.93 -85.73 -43.39
N LEU A 396 13.80 -86.46 -43.38
CA LEU A 396 13.78 -87.92 -43.37
C LEU A 396 14.49 -88.52 -44.59
N HIS A 397 14.27 -87.94 -45.78
CA HIS A 397 14.96 -88.33 -47.02
C HIS A 397 16.47 -88.07 -46.97
N LEU A 398 16.89 -86.92 -46.45
CA LEU A 398 18.29 -86.58 -46.24
C LEU A 398 18.95 -87.46 -45.18
N GLN A 399 18.24 -87.82 -44.12
CA GLN A 399 18.72 -88.71 -43.07
C GLN A 399 18.93 -90.13 -43.61
N ASN A 400 18.01 -90.61 -44.45
CA ASN A 400 18.16 -91.85 -45.21
C ASN A 400 19.39 -91.80 -46.15
N LYS A 401 19.67 -90.66 -46.78
CA LYS A 401 20.86 -90.46 -47.65
C LYS A 401 22.17 -90.22 -46.88
N ASN A 402 22.13 -89.73 -45.64
CA ASN A 402 23.31 -89.47 -44.80
C ASN A 402 23.75 -90.66 -43.95
N ASN A 403 22.98 -91.74 -43.92
CA ASN A 403 23.36 -93.02 -43.33
C ASN A 403 24.76 -93.53 -43.79
N PRO A 404 25.16 -93.42 -45.08
CA PRO A 404 26.53 -93.68 -45.53
C PRO A 404 27.57 -92.66 -45.03
N VAL A 405 27.20 -91.40 -44.79
CA VAL A 405 28.13 -90.36 -44.27
C VAL A 405 28.41 -90.57 -42.77
N VAL A 406 27.43 -91.06 -42.00
CA VAL A 406 27.63 -91.47 -40.60
C VAL A 406 28.53 -92.71 -40.53
N ARG A 407 28.40 -93.66 -41.48
CA ARG A 407 29.37 -94.76 -41.68
C ARG A 407 30.78 -94.23 -42.01
N LEU A 408 30.90 -93.28 -42.94
CA LEU A 408 32.20 -92.68 -43.28
C LEU A 408 32.83 -91.89 -42.11
N ARG A 409 32.03 -91.20 -41.28
CA ARG A 409 32.55 -90.52 -40.08
C ARG A 409 32.99 -91.51 -38.99
N SER A 410 32.31 -92.65 -38.85
CA SER A 410 32.76 -93.71 -37.94
C SER A 410 34.01 -94.43 -38.47
N GLU A 411 34.19 -94.53 -39.79
CA GLU A 411 35.43 -94.98 -40.44
C GLU A 411 36.59 -93.97 -40.31
N ILE A 412 36.33 -92.66 -40.40
CA ILE A 412 37.35 -91.61 -40.18
C ILE A 412 37.77 -91.57 -38.71
N LYS A 413 36.83 -91.72 -37.77
CA LYS A 413 37.12 -91.80 -36.33
C LYS A 413 37.89 -93.08 -35.96
N ALA A 414 37.76 -94.14 -36.76
CA ALA A 414 38.61 -95.34 -36.67
C ALA A 414 40.04 -95.13 -37.24
N LYS A 415 40.28 -94.04 -37.97
CA LYS A 415 41.58 -93.66 -38.56
C LYS A 415 42.32 -92.54 -37.81
N GLU A 416 41.80 -92.04 -36.69
CA GLU A 416 42.45 -91.04 -35.81
C GLU A 416 43.68 -91.57 -35.05
N GLY A 417 44.12 -92.82 -35.30
CA GLY A 417 45.29 -93.44 -34.67
C GLY A 417 46.62 -93.33 -35.45
N GLU A 418 46.63 -92.73 -36.65
CA GLU A 418 47.84 -92.65 -37.48
C GLU A 418 48.51 -91.26 -37.44
N PRO A 419 49.86 -91.23 -37.45
CA PRO A 419 50.64 -90.00 -37.32
C PRO A 419 50.38 -89.04 -38.49
N PRO A 420 50.53 -87.72 -38.26
CA PRO A 420 49.97 -86.69 -39.11
C PRO A 420 50.64 -86.70 -40.49
N ASP A 421 49.87 -87.13 -41.49
CA ASP A 421 50.21 -87.02 -42.91
C ASP A 421 50.20 -85.53 -43.34
N GLU A 422 51.11 -85.14 -44.24
CA GLU A 422 51.33 -83.74 -44.68
C GLU A 422 50.06 -83.05 -45.19
N GLN A 423 49.06 -83.84 -45.62
CA GLN A 423 47.74 -83.41 -46.07
C GLN A 423 46.90 -82.73 -44.97
N ASN A 424 47.10 -83.08 -43.69
CA ASN A 424 46.48 -82.39 -42.55
C ASN A 424 47.03 -80.98 -42.36
N SER A 425 48.28 -80.72 -42.77
CA SER A 425 48.91 -79.40 -42.62
C SER A 425 48.27 -78.37 -43.57
N GLU A 426 47.97 -78.75 -44.81
CA GLU A 426 47.28 -77.90 -45.78
C GLU A 426 45.84 -77.60 -45.33
N GLN A 427 45.16 -78.60 -44.76
CA GLN A 427 43.81 -78.43 -44.24
C GLN A 427 43.79 -77.45 -43.05
N ILE A 428 44.77 -77.53 -42.14
CA ILE A 428 44.96 -76.57 -41.04
C ILE A 428 45.25 -75.16 -41.58
N ILE A 429 46.10 -75.02 -42.60
CA ILE A 429 46.38 -73.72 -43.23
C ILE A 429 45.11 -73.14 -43.89
N SER A 430 44.32 -73.97 -44.55
CA SER A 430 43.05 -73.56 -45.17
C SER A 430 42.03 -73.08 -44.12
N LEU A 431 41.92 -73.78 -42.99
CA LEU A 431 41.06 -73.41 -41.86
C LEU A 431 41.52 -72.11 -41.21
N LYS A 432 42.83 -71.92 -41.00
CA LYS A 432 43.40 -70.66 -40.49
C LYS A 432 43.09 -69.47 -41.42
N LYS A 433 43.17 -69.65 -42.75
CA LYS A 433 42.75 -68.63 -43.73
C LYS A 433 41.24 -68.37 -43.67
N CYS A 434 40.42 -69.39 -43.46
CA CYS A 434 38.97 -69.24 -43.34
C CYS A 434 38.60 -68.44 -42.08
N ILE A 435 39.20 -68.78 -40.93
CA ILE A 435 39.05 -68.04 -39.65
C ILE A 435 39.47 -66.58 -39.84
N SER A 436 40.64 -66.32 -40.44
CA SER A 436 41.12 -64.96 -40.70
C SER A 436 40.18 -64.13 -41.59
N LYS A 437 39.50 -64.76 -42.56
CA LYS A 437 38.47 -64.08 -43.37
C LYS A 437 37.22 -63.79 -42.55
N LEU A 438 36.81 -64.74 -41.70
CA LEU A 438 35.65 -64.60 -40.81
C LEU A 438 35.85 -63.45 -39.81
N ASP A 439 37.03 -63.35 -39.20
CA ASP A 439 37.39 -62.26 -38.29
C ASP A 439 37.35 -60.89 -38.97
N ARG A 440 37.83 -60.79 -40.23
CA ARG A 440 37.75 -59.53 -41.00
C ARG A 440 36.30 -59.12 -41.27
N VAL A 441 35.42 -60.08 -41.58
CA VAL A 441 34.00 -59.80 -41.79
C VAL A 441 33.32 -59.39 -40.49
N LEU A 442 33.60 -60.09 -39.39
CA LEU A 442 33.10 -59.74 -38.05
C LEU A 442 33.52 -58.32 -37.66
N HIS A 443 34.80 -57.99 -37.82
CA HIS A 443 35.32 -56.67 -37.44
C HIS A 443 34.80 -55.55 -38.35
N LYS A 444 34.51 -55.84 -39.62
CA LYS A 444 33.81 -54.90 -40.51
C LYS A 444 32.36 -54.67 -40.05
N ASN A 445 31.63 -55.75 -39.76
CA ASN A 445 30.25 -55.67 -39.27
C ASN A 445 30.17 -54.93 -37.93
N GLU A 446 31.08 -55.21 -37.01
CA GLU A 446 31.20 -54.50 -35.72
C GLU A 446 31.37 -52.99 -35.93
N LYS A 447 32.28 -52.57 -36.82
CA LYS A 447 32.45 -51.15 -37.17
C LYS A 447 31.19 -50.53 -37.79
N ASP A 448 30.48 -51.26 -38.63
CA ASP A 448 29.24 -50.78 -39.25
C ASP A 448 28.10 -50.66 -38.22
N TYR A 449 27.99 -51.59 -37.27
CA TYR A 449 27.03 -51.51 -36.16
C TYR A 449 27.35 -50.35 -35.21
N VAL A 450 28.62 -50.14 -34.85
CA VAL A 450 29.04 -48.98 -34.03
C VAL A 450 28.65 -47.67 -34.70
N LYS A 451 28.89 -47.52 -36.02
CA LYS A 451 28.44 -46.34 -36.78
C LYS A 451 26.93 -46.17 -36.77
N LYS A 452 26.17 -47.27 -36.89
CA LYS A 452 24.70 -47.22 -36.86
C LYS A 452 24.16 -46.83 -35.49
N ILE A 453 24.76 -47.33 -34.42
CA ILE A 453 24.44 -46.93 -33.04
C ILE A 453 24.71 -45.44 -32.84
N GLU A 454 25.87 -44.94 -33.30
CA GLU A 454 26.22 -43.53 -33.17
C GLU A 454 25.25 -42.62 -33.93
N LYS A 455 24.86 -43.02 -35.15
CA LYS A 455 23.84 -42.30 -35.93
C LYS A 455 22.49 -42.26 -35.21
N LEU A 456 22.04 -43.39 -34.65
CA LEU A 456 20.78 -43.44 -33.91
C LEU A 456 20.82 -42.59 -32.62
N LYS A 457 21.97 -42.52 -31.95
CA LYS A 457 22.16 -41.62 -30.79
C LYS A 457 22.04 -40.15 -31.18
N GLN A 458 22.67 -39.75 -32.29
CA GLN A 458 22.55 -38.38 -32.81
C GLN A 458 21.12 -38.05 -33.24
N GLU A 459 20.42 -38.98 -33.90
CA GLU A 459 19.01 -38.80 -34.26
C GLU A 459 18.09 -38.66 -33.03
N LEU A 460 18.36 -39.43 -31.97
CA LEU A 460 17.64 -39.32 -30.70
C LEU A 460 17.87 -37.95 -30.05
N GLU A 461 19.13 -37.50 -29.97
CA GLU A 461 19.49 -36.21 -29.38
C GLU A 461 18.83 -35.02 -30.11
N VAL A 462 18.83 -35.05 -31.45
CA VAL A 462 18.15 -34.02 -32.26
C VAL A 462 16.62 -34.05 -32.03
N ARG A 463 16.03 -35.23 -31.88
CA ARG A 463 14.59 -35.37 -31.58
C ARG A 463 14.24 -34.83 -30.19
N ASP A 464 15.07 -35.10 -29.19
CA ASP A 464 14.89 -34.59 -27.83
C ASP A 464 15.03 -33.06 -27.79
N MET A 465 16.04 -32.51 -28.47
CA MET A 465 16.18 -31.05 -28.63
C MET A 465 14.97 -30.43 -29.33
N THR A 466 14.49 -31.06 -30.40
CA THR A 466 13.30 -30.58 -31.14
C THR A 466 12.06 -30.54 -30.25
N THR A 467 11.84 -31.61 -29.48
CA THR A 467 10.71 -31.69 -28.54
C THR A 467 10.82 -30.65 -27.43
N GLN A 468 12.03 -30.42 -26.90
CA GLN A 468 12.27 -29.39 -25.89
C GLN A 468 12.00 -27.98 -26.43
N VAL A 469 12.41 -27.69 -27.67
CA VAL A 469 12.12 -26.41 -28.34
C VAL A 469 10.61 -26.24 -28.51
N GLN A 470 9.89 -27.27 -29.00
CA GLN A 470 8.43 -27.21 -29.15
C GLN A 470 7.70 -26.92 -27.83
N LEU A 471 8.10 -27.58 -26.73
CA LEU A 471 7.53 -27.34 -25.40
C LEU A 471 7.81 -25.91 -24.91
N ARG A 472 9.01 -25.38 -25.14
CA ARG A 472 9.34 -23.99 -24.79
C ARG A 472 8.51 -23.00 -25.60
N THR A 473 8.33 -23.23 -26.90
CA THR A 473 7.48 -22.40 -27.76
C THR A 473 6.02 -22.42 -27.30
N GLN A 474 5.47 -23.61 -27.02
CA GLN A 474 4.10 -23.73 -26.50
C GLN A 474 3.92 -23.03 -25.15
N ARG A 475 4.92 -23.11 -24.26
CA ARG A 475 4.90 -22.39 -22.99
C ARG A 475 4.92 -20.88 -23.18
N ALA A 476 5.75 -20.36 -24.10
CA ALA A 476 5.78 -18.94 -24.43
C ALA A 476 4.42 -18.47 -25.00
N ASP A 477 3.83 -19.23 -25.93
CA ASP A 477 2.52 -18.92 -26.52
C ASP A 477 1.41 -18.89 -25.46
N LEU A 478 1.41 -19.85 -24.52
CA LEU A 478 0.46 -19.87 -23.41
C LEU A 478 0.62 -18.66 -22.49
N ILE A 479 1.85 -18.23 -22.21
CA ILE A 479 2.12 -17.03 -21.42
C ILE A 479 1.53 -15.81 -22.13
N VAL A 480 1.84 -15.62 -23.42
CA VAL A 480 1.35 -14.48 -24.23
C VAL A 480 -0.18 -14.45 -24.28
N ARG A 481 -0.85 -15.60 -24.51
CA ARG A 481 -2.31 -15.67 -24.51
C ARG A 481 -2.92 -15.35 -23.15
N ASN A 482 -2.33 -15.86 -22.07
CA ASN A 482 -2.81 -15.61 -20.71
C ASN A 482 -2.64 -14.14 -20.32
N THR A 483 -1.50 -13.52 -20.66
CA THR A 483 -1.29 -12.08 -20.43
C THR A 483 -2.26 -11.22 -21.23
N ALA A 484 -2.52 -11.55 -22.49
CA ALA A 484 -3.48 -10.84 -23.31
C ALA A 484 -4.92 -10.95 -22.76
N ALA A 485 -5.33 -12.15 -22.32
CA ALA A 485 -6.63 -12.35 -21.70
C ALA A 485 -6.81 -11.53 -20.41
N LYS A 486 -5.81 -11.54 -19.51
CA LYS A 486 -5.82 -10.73 -18.29
C LYS A 486 -5.85 -9.24 -18.57
N GLN A 487 -5.14 -8.78 -19.60
CA GLN A 487 -5.16 -7.38 -20.01
C GLN A 487 -6.54 -6.95 -20.52
N GLU A 488 -7.23 -7.82 -21.26
CA GLU A 488 -8.59 -7.56 -21.73
C GLU A 488 -9.61 -7.57 -20.58
N GLU A 489 -9.47 -8.48 -19.62
CA GLU A 489 -10.28 -8.49 -18.38
C GLU A 489 -10.12 -7.18 -17.59
N LEU A 490 -8.88 -6.71 -17.40
CA LEU A 490 -8.59 -5.44 -16.73
C LEU A 490 -9.19 -4.25 -17.48
N LYS A 491 -9.09 -4.24 -18.81
CA LYS A 491 -9.68 -3.20 -19.66
C LYS A 491 -11.20 -3.18 -19.55
N ASN A 492 -11.85 -4.34 -19.51
CA ASN A 492 -13.29 -4.44 -19.32
C ASN A 492 -13.74 -3.98 -17.93
N ALA A 493 -12.99 -4.33 -16.89
CA ALA A 493 -13.24 -3.84 -15.53
C ALA A 493 -13.09 -2.30 -15.45
N LEU A 494 -12.05 -1.74 -16.06
CA LEU A 494 -11.82 -0.30 -16.13
C LEU A 494 -12.98 0.42 -16.84
N ASN A 495 -13.36 -0.05 -18.04
CA ASN A 495 -14.47 0.50 -18.81
C ASN A 495 -15.80 0.45 -18.04
N SER A 496 -16.04 -0.63 -17.29
CA SER A 496 -17.22 -0.77 -16.43
C SER A 496 -17.23 0.26 -15.31
N LEU A 497 -16.08 0.48 -14.65
CA LEU A 497 -15.93 1.46 -13.58
C LEU A 497 -16.09 2.89 -14.10
N GLU A 498 -15.47 3.21 -15.24
CA GLU A 498 -15.63 4.50 -15.92
C GLU A 498 -17.10 4.77 -16.28
N GLY A 499 -17.80 3.74 -16.79
CA GLY A 499 -19.24 3.82 -17.06
C GLY A 499 -20.08 4.11 -15.81
N LYS A 500 -19.77 3.47 -14.68
CA LYS A 500 -20.43 3.74 -13.39
C LYS A 500 -20.15 5.16 -12.89
N TYR A 501 -18.91 5.62 -12.98
CA TYR A 501 -18.51 6.97 -12.58
C TYR A 501 -19.21 8.04 -13.43
N LYS A 502 -19.27 7.84 -14.76
CA LYS A 502 -19.99 8.73 -15.67
C LYS A 502 -21.48 8.85 -15.30
N LYS A 503 -22.17 7.73 -15.06
CA LYS A 503 -23.57 7.72 -14.62
C LYS A 503 -23.78 8.45 -13.29
N MET A 504 -22.86 8.30 -12.35
CA MET A 504 -22.91 8.99 -11.05
C MET A 504 -22.77 10.50 -11.22
N MET A 505 -21.83 10.95 -12.06
CA MET A 505 -21.66 12.36 -12.39
C MET A 505 -22.88 12.95 -13.11
N GLU A 506 -23.47 12.22 -14.05
CA GLU A 506 -24.72 12.61 -14.71
C GLU A 506 -25.87 12.75 -13.70
N THR A 507 -25.98 11.82 -12.75
CA THR A 507 -26.98 11.88 -11.66
C THR A 507 -26.78 13.08 -10.75
N LEU A 508 -25.53 13.35 -10.35
CA LEU A 508 -25.19 14.51 -9.52
C LEU A 508 -25.49 15.83 -10.24
N GLN A 509 -25.17 15.91 -11.53
CA GLN A 509 -25.46 17.08 -12.36
C GLN A 509 -26.98 17.29 -12.50
N LEU A 510 -27.75 16.22 -12.70
CA LEU A 510 -29.20 16.29 -12.76
C LEU A 510 -29.79 16.80 -11.44
N HIS A 511 -29.35 16.26 -10.31
CA HIS A 511 -29.80 16.69 -8.98
C HIS A 511 -29.47 18.17 -8.71
N ALA A 512 -28.29 18.63 -9.13
CA ALA A 512 -27.91 20.05 -9.01
C ALA A 512 -28.82 20.97 -9.85
N LEU A 513 -29.20 20.55 -11.07
CA LEU A 513 -30.15 21.29 -11.91
C LEU A 513 -31.57 21.31 -11.31
N GLU A 514 -32.02 20.19 -10.73
CA GLU A 514 -33.31 20.11 -10.05
C GLU A 514 -33.36 21.00 -8.80
N ALA A 515 -32.30 21.00 -7.99
CA ALA A 515 -32.17 21.90 -6.84
C ALA A 515 -32.22 23.37 -7.26
N LYS A 516 -31.48 23.74 -8.32
CA LYS A 516 -31.52 25.11 -8.87
C LYS A 516 -32.93 25.48 -9.34
N LYS A 517 -33.64 24.58 -10.02
CA LYS A 517 -35.03 24.79 -10.47
C LYS A 517 -35.98 24.95 -9.29
N HIS A 518 -35.76 24.23 -8.19
CA HIS A 518 -36.53 24.39 -6.96
C HIS A 518 -36.27 25.77 -6.33
N ASP A 519 -35.02 26.19 -6.22
CA ASP A 519 -34.65 27.50 -5.69
C ASP A 519 -35.22 28.64 -6.55
N GLU A 520 -35.20 28.52 -7.88
CA GLU A 520 -35.82 29.48 -8.80
C GLU A 520 -37.33 29.61 -8.57
N LYS A 521 -38.04 28.50 -8.31
CA LYS A 521 -39.47 28.52 -7.95
C LYS A 521 -39.70 29.23 -6.62
N LEU A 522 -38.90 28.89 -5.60
CA LEU A 522 -39.00 29.51 -4.28
C LEU A 522 -38.75 31.03 -4.36
N ILE A 523 -37.73 31.46 -5.11
CA ILE A 523 -37.47 32.88 -5.37
C ILE A 523 -38.68 33.54 -6.06
N HIS A 524 -39.31 32.87 -7.02
CA HIS A 524 -40.49 33.39 -7.70
C HIS A 524 -41.70 33.53 -6.76
N GLU A 525 -41.93 32.54 -5.90
CA GLU A 525 -42.98 32.59 -4.87
C GLU A 525 -42.74 33.71 -3.85
N LEU A 526 -41.49 33.88 -3.39
CA LEU A 526 -41.11 34.96 -2.48
C LEU A 526 -41.29 36.35 -3.12
N ARG A 527 -40.94 36.51 -4.40
CA ARG A 527 -41.19 37.74 -5.16
C ARG A 527 -42.69 38.03 -5.26
N ALA A 528 -43.50 37.03 -5.59
CA ALA A 528 -44.96 37.19 -5.65
C ALA A 528 -45.57 37.58 -4.29
N LEU A 529 -45.02 37.08 -3.17
CA LEU A 529 -45.43 37.49 -1.83
C LEU A 529 -45.04 38.95 -1.52
N LEU A 530 -43.82 39.38 -1.88
CA LEU A 530 -43.38 40.77 -1.71
C LEU A 530 -44.29 41.73 -2.49
N ASP A 531 -44.59 41.42 -3.74
CA ASP A 531 -45.50 42.20 -4.58
C ASP A 531 -46.90 42.28 -3.96
N LYS A 532 -47.42 41.15 -3.44
CA LYS A 532 -48.73 41.10 -2.78
C LYS A 532 -48.82 41.99 -1.54
N HIS A 533 -47.70 42.21 -0.85
CA HIS A 533 -47.63 43.04 0.35
C HIS A 533 -47.27 44.51 0.08
N ASN A 534 -47.16 44.93 -1.19
CA ASN A 534 -46.72 46.28 -1.58
C ASN A 534 -45.39 46.70 -0.92
N ILE A 535 -44.52 45.73 -0.64
CA ILE A 535 -43.17 46.02 -0.16
C ILE A 535 -42.37 46.42 -1.40
N VAL A 536 -42.44 47.72 -1.72
CA VAL A 536 -41.73 48.30 -2.86
C VAL A 536 -40.23 48.04 -2.66
N HIS A 537 -39.64 47.39 -3.66
CA HIS A 537 -38.25 46.95 -3.69
C HIS A 537 -37.23 48.04 -3.37
#